data_AF-A0A6I1QUL7-F1
#
_entry.id   AF-A0A6I1QUL7-F1
#
_cell.length_a   1.000
_cell.length_b   1.000
_cell.length_c   1.000
_cell.angle_alpha   90.00
_cell.angle_beta   90.00
_cell.angle_gamma   90.00
#
_symmetry.space_group_name_H-M   'P 1'
#
loop_
_entity.id
_entity.type
_entity.pdbx_description
1 polymer ?
#
loop_
_entity_poly.entity_id
_entity_poly.type
_entity_poly.pdbx_seq_one_letter_code
_entity_poly.pdbx_strand_id
1 'polypeptide(L)'
;MNRSRKGKPPKDANQLATEIVRPSTEEPAKESPEEQSKRSPISEYLAEIGRKGGLKGGRARAKKLSKKQRLEIAQRAAQQRWKKHAEID
;
A
#
# COMPACT_ATOMS: atom_id res chain seq x y z
N MET A 1 -6.39 -17.12 3.33
CA MET A 1 -5.95 -16.18 4.38
C MET A 1 -7.07 -15.20 4.74
N ASN A 2 -7.83 -15.49 5.80
CA ASN A 2 -8.76 -14.52 6.39
C ASN A 2 -7.96 -13.47 7.15
N ARG A 3 -7.79 -12.29 6.56
CA ARG A 3 -7.32 -11.11 7.27
C ARG A 3 -8.50 -10.62 8.12
N SER A 4 -8.64 -11.14 9.33
CA SER A 4 -9.53 -10.55 10.34
C SER A 4 -9.07 -9.11 10.57
N ARG A 5 -9.70 -8.16 9.89
CA ARG A 5 -9.64 -6.77 10.31
C ARG A 5 -10.62 -6.67 11.46
N LYS A 6 -10.18 -6.97 12.69
CA LYS A 6 -10.86 -6.39 13.84
C LYS A 6 -10.77 -4.89 13.65
N GLY A 7 -11.87 -4.27 13.21
CA GLY A 7 -11.99 -2.82 13.23
C GLY A 7 -11.72 -2.36 14.65
N LYS A 8 -11.13 -1.17 14.80
CA LYS A 8 -11.07 -0.52 16.11
C LYS A 8 -12.51 -0.44 16.64
N PRO A 9 -12.76 -0.70 17.93
CA PRO A 9 -14.10 -0.55 18.49
C PRO A 9 -14.63 0.85 18.15
N PRO A 10 -15.96 1.01 17.97
CA PRO A 10 -16.54 2.30 17.68
C PRO A 10 -16.10 3.28 18.77
N LYS A 11 -15.57 4.43 18.35
CA LYS A 11 -15.14 5.47 19.29
C LYS A 11 -16.35 6.04 20.02
N ASP A 12 -16.14 6.47 21.25
CA ASP A 12 -17.15 7.20 22.00
C ASP A 12 -17.60 8.46 21.24
N ALA A 13 -18.85 8.89 21.45
CA ALA A 13 -19.43 10.02 20.74
C ALA A 13 -18.61 11.30 20.90
N ASN A 14 -18.02 11.52 22.09
CA ASN A 14 -17.18 12.69 22.34
C ASN A 14 -15.88 12.63 21.54
N GLN A 15 -15.27 11.45 21.42
CA GLN A 15 -14.05 11.27 20.62
C GLN A 15 -14.33 11.53 19.13
N LEU A 16 -15.47 11.05 18.61
CA LEU A 16 -15.88 11.34 17.24
C LEU A 16 -16.10 12.83 17.01
N ALA A 17 -16.78 13.50 17.92
CA ALA A 17 -17.00 14.95 17.83
C ALA A 17 -15.66 15.72 17.80
N THR A 18 -14.70 15.35 18.65
CA THR A 18 -13.38 15.99 18.62
C THR A 18 -12.66 15.78 17.28
N GLU A 19 -12.70 14.56 16.72
CA GLU A 19 -12.04 14.26 15.44
C GLU A 19 -12.68 14.98 14.25
N ILE A 20 -13.99 15.21 14.29
CA ILE A 20 -14.72 15.95 13.25
C ILE A 20 -14.36 17.44 13.29
N VAL A 21 -14.25 18.02 14.49
CA VAL A 21 -13.96 19.45 14.68
C VAL A 21 -12.49 19.77 14.42
N ARG A 22 -11.58 18.89 14.87
CA ARG A 22 -10.13 19.04 14.79
C ARG A 22 -9.58 19.55 13.45
N PRO A 23 -9.90 18.97 12.27
CA PRO A 23 -9.37 19.44 10.98
C PRO A 23 -9.87 20.83 10.57
N SER A 24 -10.96 21.31 11.16
CA SER A 24 -11.52 22.64 10.90
C SER A 24 -10.96 23.70 11.84
N THR A 25 -10.43 23.30 13.00
CA THR A 25 -9.96 24.22 14.06
C THR A 25 -8.45 24.25 14.22
N GLU A 26 -7.75 23.14 13.95
CA GLU A 26 -6.30 23.11 13.99
C GLU A 26 -5.75 23.62 12.65
N GLU A 27 -4.86 24.62 12.70
CA GLU A 27 -3.98 24.88 11.57
C GLU A 27 -3.18 23.60 11.31
N PRO A 28 -3.01 23.17 10.04
CA PRO A 28 -2.23 21.98 9.77
C PRO A 28 -0.85 22.24 10.37
N ALA A 29 -0.51 21.48 11.41
CA ALA A 29 0.85 21.41 11.88
C ALA A 29 1.67 21.15 10.62
N LYS A 30 2.59 22.06 10.29
CA LYS A 30 3.61 21.81 9.28
C LYS A 30 4.47 20.68 9.83
N GLU A 31 3.94 19.47 9.76
CA GLU A 31 4.74 18.26 9.79
C GLU A 31 5.62 18.40 8.55
N SER A 32 6.83 18.95 8.75
CA SER A 32 7.82 18.96 7.70
C SER A 32 7.90 17.53 7.17
N PRO A 33 7.90 17.31 5.84
CA PRO A 33 8.11 15.98 5.26
C PRO A 33 9.34 15.25 5.83
N GLU A 34 10.27 15.99 6.44
CA GLU A 34 11.46 15.49 7.13
C GLU A 34 11.18 14.70 8.42
N GLU A 35 10.09 14.96 9.15
CA GLU A 35 9.78 14.24 10.40
C GLU A 35 9.06 12.90 10.15
N GLN A 36 8.23 12.83 9.11
CA GLN A 36 7.58 11.57 8.70
C GLN A 36 8.54 10.61 7.98
N SER A 37 9.69 11.11 7.50
CA SER A 37 10.63 10.37 6.66
C SER A 37 11.79 9.71 7.41
N LYS A 38 11.88 9.80 8.74
CA LYS A 38 12.96 9.15 9.49
C LYS A 38 12.70 7.65 9.59
N ARG A 39 12.97 6.94 8.49
CA ARG A 39 13.08 5.47 8.50
C ARG A 39 14.17 5.10 9.50
N SER A 40 13.95 4.03 10.27
CA SER A 40 15.03 3.51 11.10
C SER A 40 16.20 3.10 10.20
N PRO A 41 17.45 3.16 10.69
CA PRO A 41 18.62 2.69 9.92
C PRO A 41 18.44 1.25 9.39
N ILE A 42 17.74 0.41 10.16
CA ILE A 42 17.37 -0.95 9.77
C ILE A 42 16.43 -0.94 8.55
N SER A 43 15.41 -0.08 8.55
CA SER A 43 14.46 0.02 7.43
C SER A 43 15.14 0.49 6.15
N GLU A 44 16.14 1.36 6.24
CA GLU A 44 16.92 1.81 5.08
C GLU A 44 17.76 0.66 4.50
N TYR A 45 18.50 -0.05 5.35
CA TYR A 45 19.29 -1.21 4.95
C TYR A 45 18.44 -2.30 4.26
N LEU A 46 17.27 -2.61 4.81
CA LEU A 46 16.34 -3.58 4.20
C LEU A 46 15.80 -3.10 2.84
N ALA A 47 15.53 -1.79 2.69
CA ALA A 47 15.09 -1.22 1.43
C ALA A 47 16.19 -1.33 0.36
N GLU A 48 17.45 -1.09 0.72
CA GLU A 48 18.59 -1.26 -0.19
C GLU A 48 18.77 -2.71 -0.65
N ILE A 49 18.69 -3.67 0.27
CA ILE A 49 18.75 -5.10 -0.06
C ILE A 49 17.60 -5.47 -1.00
N GLY A 50 16.37 -5.06 -0.68
CA GLY A 50 15.19 -5.31 -1.51
C GLY A 50 15.36 -4.74 -2.92
N ARG A 51 15.91 -3.53 -3.05
CA ARG A 51 16.21 -2.90 -4.34
C ARG A 51 17.23 -3.70 -5.14
N LYS A 52 18.35 -4.11 -4.52
CA LYS A 52 19.37 -4.94 -5.19
C LYS A 52 18.77 -6.23 -5.74
N GLY A 53 17.93 -6.92 -4.95
CA GLY A 53 17.20 -8.11 -5.37
C GLY A 53 16.23 -7.84 -6.52
N GLY A 54 15.44 -6.76 -6.43
CA GLY A 54 14.47 -6.36 -7.45
C GLY A 54 15.11 -6.03 -8.80
N LEU A 55 16.26 -5.35 -8.81
CA LEU A 55 16.99 -5.03 -10.04
C LEU A 55 17.46 -6.29 -10.77
N LYS A 56 17.94 -7.29 -10.03
CA LYS A 56 18.36 -8.59 -10.60
C LYS A 56 17.14 -9.40 -11.08
N GLY A 57 16.15 -9.57 -10.21
CA GLY A 57 14.96 -10.39 -10.48
C GLY A 57 14.09 -9.83 -11.60
N GLY A 58 13.87 -8.51 -11.61
CA GLY A 58 13.08 -7.83 -12.64
C GLY A 58 13.67 -7.98 -14.03
N ARG A 59 14.99 -7.78 -14.17
CA ARG A 59 15.71 -7.99 -15.44
C ARG A 59 15.65 -9.44 -15.90
N ALA A 60 15.87 -10.40 -14.99
CA ALA A 60 15.79 -11.82 -15.30
C ALA A 60 14.39 -12.22 -15.79
N ARG A 61 13.34 -11.75 -15.10
CA ARG A 61 11.94 -11.99 -15.49
C ARG A 61 11.61 -11.37 -16.84
N ALA A 62 12.08 -10.14 -17.11
CA ALA A 62 11.85 -9.46 -18.38
C ALA A 62 12.47 -10.20 -19.56
N LYS A 63 13.68 -10.77 -19.39
CA LYS A 63 14.34 -11.61 -20.40
C LYS A 63 13.68 -12.97 -20.59
N LYS A 64 13.17 -13.58 -19.51
CA LYS A 64 12.55 -14.92 -19.55
C LYS A 64 11.18 -14.93 -20.23
N LEU A 65 10.41 -13.83 -20.15
CA LEU A 65 9.03 -13.79 -20.62
C LEU A 65 8.91 -13.30 -22.07
N SER A 66 8.24 -14.10 -22.90
CA SER A 66 7.85 -13.70 -24.26
C SER A 66 6.69 -12.68 -24.25
N LYS A 67 6.46 -12.00 -25.38
CA LYS A 67 5.33 -11.06 -25.54
C LYS A 67 3.99 -11.71 -25.21
N LYS A 68 3.77 -12.94 -25.68
CA LYS A 68 2.54 -13.72 -25.43
C LYS A 68 2.35 -14.01 -23.94
N GLN A 69 3.39 -14.47 -23.26
CA GLN A 69 3.35 -14.76 -21.82
C GLN A 69 3.08 -13.49 -21.00
N ARG A 70 3.66 -12.35 -21.39
CA ARG A 70 3.38 -11.07 -20.72
C ARG A 70 1.91 -10.65 -20.87
N LEU A 71 1.34 -10.80 -22.06
CA LEU A 71 -0.08 -10.51 -22.32
C LEU A 71 -1.00 -11.39 -21.49
N GLU A 72 -0.74 -12.69 -21.45
CA GLU A 72 -1.52 -13.67 -20.68
C GLU A 72 -1.52 -13.35 -19.18
N ILE A 73 -0.36 -12.98 -18.62
CA ILE A 73 -0.25 -12.56 -17.21
C ILE A 73 -1.06 -11.27 -16.97
N ALA A 74 -1.01 -10.30 -17.88
CA ALA A 74 -1.77 -9.05 -17.75
C ALA A 74 -3.29 -9.28 -17.79
N GLN A 75 -3.77 -10.12 -18.71
CA GLN A 75 -5.18 -10.50 -18.80
C GLN A 75 -5.67 -11.18 -17.52
N ARG A 76 -4.91 -12.16 -17.00
CA ARG A 76 -5.21 -12.82 -15.72
C ARG A 76 -5.28 -11.81 -14.58
N ALA A 77 -4.32 -10.89 -14.48
CA ALA A 77 -4.30 -9.87 -13.44
C ALA A 77 -5.53 -8.94 -13.51
N ALA A 78 -5.93 -8.53 -14.72
CA ALA A 78 -7.12 -7.72 -14.93
C ALA A 78 -8.40 -8.47 -14.51
N GLN A 79 -8.56 -9.73 -14.94
CA GLN A 79 -9.69 -10.57 -14.54
C GLN A 79 -9.80 -10.70 -13.01
N GLN A 80 -8.68 -10.96 -12.32
CA GLN A 80 -8.68 -11.07 -10.85
C GLN A 80 -9.05 -9.75 -10.15
N ARG A 81 -8.58 -8.62 -10.68
CA ARG A 81 -8.93 -7.30 -10.16
C ARG A 81 -10.42 -7.02 -10.29
N TRP A 82 -11.01 -7.28 -11.45
CA TRP A 82 -12.40 -6.91 -11.76
C TRP A 82 -13.42 -7.95 -11.30
N LYS A 83 -13.04 -9.23 -11.15
CA LYS A 83 -13.94 -10.27 -10.63
C LYS A 83 -14.50 -9.92 -9.25
N LYS A 84 -13.70 -9.30 -8.39
CA LYS A 84 -14.14 -8.88 -7.05
C LYS A 84 -15.19 -7.76 -7.08
N HIS A 85 -15.21 -6.94 -8.13
CA HIS A 85 -16.20 -5.86 -8.25
C HIS A 85 -17.54 -6.42 -8.76
N ALA A 86 -17.51 -7.40 -9.66
CA ALA A 86 -18.71 -8.03 -10.21
C ALA A 86 -19.46 -8.97 -9.23
N GLU A 87 -18.83 -9.43 -8.15
CA GLU A 87 -19.48 -10.23 -7.09
C GLU A 87 -20.11 -9.37 -5.97
N ILE A 88 -19.98 -8.04 -6.05
CA ILE A 88 -20.50 -7.09 -5.05
C ILE A 88 -21.72 -6.31 -5.59
N ASP A 89 -22.03 -6.42 -6.88
CA ASP A 89 -23.28 -5.97 -7.52
C ASP A 89 -24.34 -7.09 -7.47
#